data_AF-A0A941LQZ0-F1
#
_entry.id   AF-A0A941LQZ0-F1
#
_cell.length_a   1.000
_cell.length_b   1.000
_cell.length_c   1.000
_cell.angle_alpha   90.00
_cell.angle_beta   90.00
_cell.angle_gamma   90.00
#
_symmetry.space_group_name_H-M   'P 1'
#
loop_
_entity.id
_entity.type
_entity.pdbx_description
1 polymer ?
#
loop_
_entity_poly.entity_id
_entity_poly.type
_entity_poly.pdbx_seq_one_letter_code
_entity_poly.pdbx_strand_id
1 'polypeptide(L)'
;MVNEIATAPSKDSASISTPPVASGSRNHLETHQSGSDFALIIGETNDDGLSEEISACEFNVICVTTLDTGSKRMYQHSAWQTVRLIAVQDTDGDPGAEIVVVAYTREGLLACVCVIHDKANSIQFYGGQGWGSVEVQTLANTDGIDGEEILVHVKSDEGKLRCFCLIRDRDRTVREYSDVAWTTLRFRIVADTDGESGKEVIFEARDAADQLVCVCVIRDQKNELVSYTDSKWKMGEVQLFTDTDGQPGLEILVTFMNGSSSGITVIHDASRTSTIYEFEGDHTIQQVRNYDRSHGDEICVLLPIQEKYLLINDRQREQEVVESCGHVGKARDRT
;
A
#
# COMPACT_ATOMS: atom_id res chain seq x y z
N MET A 1 -27.80 -60.92 48.06
CA MET A 1 -28.58 -59.76 48.53
C MET A 1 -27.91 -58.51 47.96
N VAL A 2 -28.65 -57.79 47.11
CA VAL A 2 -28.61 -56.35 46.79
C VAL A 2 -27.26 -55.70 46.42
N ASN A 3 -27.20 -55.24 45.15
CA ASN A 3 -26.60 -54.03 44.52
C ASN A 3 -25.27 -53.45 45.07
N GLU A 4 -24.33 -52.90 44.28
CA GLU A 4 -24.53 -51.86 43.26
C GLU A 4 -23.22 -51.61 42.46
N ILE A 5 -23.36 -51.46 41.14
CA ILE A 5 -22.69 -50.56 40.16
C ILE A 5 -21.29 -49.98 40.47
N ALA A 6 -20.30 -50.29 39.61
CA ALA A 6 -19.56 -49.34 38.72
C ALA A 6 -18.20 -49.92 38.27
N THR A 7 -18.05 -50.19 36.98
CA THR A 7 -16.78 -50.52 36.32
C THR A 7 -16.27 -49.34 35.49
N ALA A 8 -15.04 -48.91 35.72
CA ALA A 8 -14.18 -48.28 34.70
C ALA A 8 -12.70 -48.47 35.10
N PRO A 9 -11.83 -49.02 34.22
CA PRO A 9 -10.41 -49.19 34.50
C PRO A 9 -9.58 -48.00 34.01
N SER A 10 -8.47 -47.80 34.73
CA SER A 10 -7.41 -46.81 34.54
C SER A 10 -6.81 -46.79 33.14
N LYS A 11 -6.70 -45.59 32.56
CA LYS A 11 -5.78 -45.26 31.46
C LYS A 11 -4.62 -44.46 32.06
N ASP A 12 -3.39 -44.89 31.85
CA ASP A 12 -2.22 -44.01 31.75
C ASP A 12 -1.10 -44.76 31.03
N SER A 13 -0.92 -44.42 29.75
CA SER A 13 0.24 -44.83 28.96
C SER A 13 0.58 -43.73 27.96
N ALA A 14 1.76 -43.14 28.19
CA ALA A 14 2.67 -42.45 27.27
C ALA A 14 2.13 -41.29 26.39
N SER A 15 2.68 -40.10 26.60
CA SER A 15 2.76 -39.06 25.55
C SER A 15 4.17 -38.48 25.48
N ILE A 16 4.83 -38.76 24.36
CA ILE A 16 6.08 -38.17 23.89
C ILE A 16 5.83 -36.67 23.63
N SER A 17 6.71 -35.84 24.17
CA SER A 17 6.67 -34.38 24.09
C SER A 17 7.06 -33.88 22.69
N THR A 18 6.10 -33.28 21.97
CA THR A 18 6.33 -32.41 20.81
C THR A 18 6.39 -30.93 21.27
N PRO A 19 7.32 -30.12 20.74
CA PRO A 19 7.35 -28.66 21.00
C PRO A 19 6.20 -27.92 20.29
N PRO A 20 5.82 -26.72 20.77
CA PRO A 20 4.56 -26.08 20.40
C PRO A 20 4.59 -25.43 19.02
N VAL A 21 3.43 -25.50 18.36
CA VAL A 21 3.06 -24.88 17.09
C VAL A 21 2.96 -23.37 17.27
N ALA A 22 3.74 -22.61 16.51
CA ALA A 22 3.54 -21.17 16.33
C ALA A 22 2.53 -20.95 15.19
N SER A 23 1.36 -20.41 15.55
CA SER A 23 0.38 -19.85 14.62
C SER A 23 0.81 -18.43 14.23
N GLY A 24 0.94 -18.14 12.94
CA GLY A 24 1.26 -16.80 12.45
C GLY A 24 1.04 -16.66 10.95
N SER A 25 -0.09 -16.05 10.60
CA SER A 25 -0.48 -15.28 9.41
C SER A 25 0.18 -15.52 8.04
N ARG A 26 -0.72 -15.92 7.11
CA ARG A 26 -0.90 -15.43 5.72
C ARG A 26 0.33 -14.80 5.05
N ASN A 27 0.95 -15.57 4.16
CA ASN A 27 1.80 -15.05 3.10
C ASN A 27 0.95 -14.15 2.16
N HIS A 28 1.11 -12.84 2.29
CA HIS A 28 0.80 -11.91 1.21
C HIS A 28 1.87 -12.12 0.14
N LEU A 29 1.48 -12.66 -1.00
CA LEU A 29 2.38 -12.79 -2.14
C LEU A 29 2.49 -11.39 -2.78
N GLU A 30 3.58 -10.69 -2.52
CA GLU A 30 3.97 -9.51 -3.29
C GLU A 30 4.34 -9.96 -4.71
N THR A 31 3.52 -9.61 -5.70
CA THR A 31 3.87 -9.73 -7.11
C THR A 31 4.11 -8.35 -7.70
N HIS A 32 5.34 -7.87 -7.58
CA HIS A 32 5.88 -6.94 -8.56
C HIS A 32 6.14 -7.72 -9.86
N GLN A 33 5.38 -7.46 -10.92
CA GLN A 33 5.68 -7.99 -12.25
C GLN A 33 5.73 -6.89 -13.31
N SER A 34 6.96 -6.65 -13.75
CA SER A 34 7.31 -6.01 -15.02
C SER A 34 7.55 -7.11 -16.05
N GLY A 35 6.94 -6.99 -17.23
CA GLY A 35 7.16 -7.88 -18.38
C GLY A 35 5.87 -8.52 -18.89
N SER A 36 5.74 -8.63 -20.22
CA SER A 36 4.60 -9.25 -20.90
C SER A 36 4.51 -10.75 -20.59
N ASP A 37 3.78 -11.14 -19.56
CA ASP A 37 3.58 -12.53 -19.19
C ASP A 37 2.09 -12.85 -19.11
N PHE A 38 1.73 -14.08 -19.49
CA PHE A 38 0.38 -14.62 -19.38
C PHE A 38 -0.13 -14.44 -17.95
N ALA A 39 -0.95 -13.41 -17.73
CA ALA A 39 -1.58 -13.15 -16.45
C ALA A 39 -2.76 -14.12 -16.31
N LEU A 40 -2.63 -15.05 -15.38
CA LEU A 40 -3.67 -15.94 -14.90
C LEU A 40 -4.01 -15.54 -13.47
N ILE A 41 -5.27 -15.24 -13.20
CA ILE A 41 -5.76 -14.94 -11.86
C ILE A 41 -6.91 -15.89 -11.53
N ILE A 42 -7.00 -16.33 -10.27
CA ILE A 42 -8.13 -17.13 -9.78
C ILE A 42 -8.92 -16.26 -8.80
N GLY A 43 -10.24 -16.23 -8.96
CA GLY A 43 -11.15 -15.46 -8.10
C GLY A 43 -12.59 -15.92 -8.28
N GLU A 44 -13.45 -15.57 -7.33
CA GLU A 44 -14.90 -15.78 -7.41
C GLU A 44 -15.49 -14.48 -7.96
N THR A 45 -16.05 -14.49 -9.18
CA THR A 45 -16.41 -13.25 -9.91
C THR A 45 -17.91 -13.05 -10.11
N ASN A 46 -18.73 -14.03 -9.79
CA ASN A 46 -20.17 -14.02 -10.08
C ASN A 46 -21.08 -14.37 -8.90
N ASP A 47 -20.55 -14.50 -7.67
CA ASP A 47 -21.28 -14.82 -6.44
C ASP A 47 -22.08 -16.14 -6.51
N ASP A 48 -21.54 -17.14 -7.21
CA ASP A 48 -22.07 -18.51 -7.25
C ASP A 48 -21.34 -19.48 -6.30
N GLY A 49 -20.27 -19.01 -5.66
CA GLY A 49 -19.47 -19.75 -4.68
C GLY A 49 -18.43 -20.69 -5.30
N LEU A 50 -18.25 -20.65 -6.62
CA LEU A 50 -17.22 -21.40 -7.35
C LEU A 50 -16.12 -20.43 -7.80
N SER A 51 -14.88 -20.91 -7.87
CA SER A 51 -13.78 -20.09 -8.37
C SER A 51 -13.68 -20.17 -9.90
N GLU A 52 -13.42 -19.01 -10.49
CA GLU A 52 -13.07 -18.83 -11.89
C GLU A 52 -11.55 -18.76 -12.07
N GLU A 53 -11.12 -19.25 -13.24
CA GLU A 53 -9.86 -18.92 -13.86
C GLU A 53 -10.06 -17.76 -14.84
N ILE A 54 -9.35 -16.64 -14.63
CA ILE A 54 -9.41 -15.43 -15.44
C ILE A 54 -8.10 -15.29 -16.20
N SER A 55 -8.18 -15.14 -17.52
CA SER A 55 -7.01 -14.92 -18.37
C SER A 55 -7.31 -14.04 -19.59
N ALA A 56 -6.28 -13.38 -20.12
CA ALA A 56 -6.33 -12.79 -21.44
C ALA A 56 -6.11 -13.89 -22.50
N CYS A 57 -7.17 -14.24 -23.23
CA CYS A 57 -7.15 -15.26 -24.28
C CYS A 57 -6.96 -14.63 -25.68
N GLU A 58 -6.96 -15.46 -26.72
CA GLU A 58 -6.73 -15.01 -28.09
C GLU A 58 -7.66 -13.84 -28.48
N PHE A 59 -7.16 -12.96 -29.35
CA PHE A 59 -7.89 -11.79 -29.85
C PHE A 59 -8.24 -10.74 -28.79
N ASN A 60 -7.44 -10.63 -27.72
CA ASN A 60 -7.59 -9.61 -26.66
C ASN A 60 -8.92 -9.72 -25.91
N VAL A 61 -9.40 -10.94 -25.76
CA VAL A 61 -10.61 -11.27 -25.01
C VAL A 61 -10.21 -11.63 -23.59
N ILE A 62 -11.00 -11.23 -22.60
CA ILE A 62 -10.88 -11.78 -21.24
C ILE A 62 -11.77 -13.00 -21.15
N CYS A 63 -11.16 -14.14 -20.93
CA CYS A 63 -11.83 -15.41 -20.72
C CYS A 63 -11.96 -15.68 -19.22
N VAL A 64 -13.17 -16.02 -18.80
CA VAL A 64 -13.52 -16.40 -17.44
C VAL A 64 -14.04 -17.83 -17.48
N THR A 65 -13.32 -18.76 -16.87
CA THR A 65 -13.66 -20.19 -16.88
C THR A 65 -13.92 -20.67 -15.46
N THR A 66 -15.15 -21.02 -15.13
CA THR A 66 -15.49 -21.61 -13.84
C THR A 66 -14.81 -22.98 -13.72
N LEU A 67 -13.92 -23.16 -12.73
CA LEU A 67 -13.01 -24.31 -12.65
C LEU A 67 -13.73 -25.65 -12.54
N ASP A 68 -14.80 -25.70 -11.74
CA ASP A 68 -15.52 -26.94 -11.46
C ASP A 68 -16.42 -27.40 -12.61
N THR A 69 -16.99 -26.45 -13.36
CA THR A 69 -17.98 -26.75 -14.40
C THR A 69 -17.40 -26.65 -15.82
N GLY A 70 -16.27 -25.97 -15.99
CA GLY A 70 -15.71 -25.62 -17.29
C GLY A 70 -16.57 -24.61 -18.07
N SER A 71 -17.57 -24.00 -17.44
CA SER A 71 -18.38 -22.94 -18.05
C SER A 71 -17.51 -21.76 -18.42
N LYS A 72 -17.73 -21.19 -19.61
CA LYS A 72 -16.91 -20.08 -20.14
C LYS A 72 -17.75 -18.84 -20.39
N ARG A 73 -17.26 -17.72 -19.90
CA ARG A 73 -17.72 -16.36 -20.21
C ARG A 73 -16.57 -15.61 -20.85
N MET A 74 -16.90 -14.71 -21.77
CA MET A 74 -15.92 -14.00 -22.59
C MET A 74 -16.30 -12.54 -22.69
N TYR A 75 -15.34 -11.67 -22.36
CA TYR A 75 -15.50 -10.22 -22.39
C TYR A 75 -14.56 -9.61 -23.40
N GLN A 76 -15.12 -8.78 -24.27
CA GLN A 76 -14.38 -8.12 -25.33
C GLN A 76 -15.03 -6.79 -25.67
N HIS A 77 -14.23 -5.89 -26.22
CA HIS A 77 -14.72 -4.62 -26.74
C HIS A 77 -14.00 -4.29 -28.05
N SER A 78 -14.67 -3.64 -28.99
CA SER A 78 -14.12 -3.38 -30.33
C SER A 78 -12.87 -2.48 -30.32
N ALA A 79 -12.74 -1.64 -29.28
CA ALA A 79 -11.57 -0.79 -29.08
C ALA A 79 -10.35 -1.52 -28.49
N TRP A 80 -10.52 -2.76 -27.97
CA TRP A 80 -9.44 -3.51 -27.33
C TRP A 80 -8.56 -4.17 -28.38
N GLN A 81 -7.29 -3.76 -28.43
CA GLN A 81 -6.28 -4.29 -29.36
C GLN A 81 -5.07 -4.83 -28.63
N THR A 82 -4.83 -4.37 -27.40
CA THR A 82 -4.10 -5.08 -26.38
C THR A 82 -4.88 -4.96 -25.06
N VAL A 83 -4.88 -6.02 -24.26
CA VAL A 83 -5.51 -6.02 -22.94
C VAL A 83 -4.54 -6.62 -21.94
N ARG A 84 -4.40 -5.96 -20.80
CA ARG A 84 -3.61 -6.41 -19.66
C ARG A 84 -4.55 -6.65 -18.50
N LEU A 85 -4.58 -7.87 -18.00
CA LEU A 85 -5.25 -8.22 -16.75
C LEU A 85 -4.44 -7.62 -15.59
N ILE A 86 -5.12 -6.90 -14.69
CA ILE A 86 -4.50 -6.21 -13.56
C ILE A 86 -4.80 -6.94 -12.26
N ALA A 87 -6.08 -7.14 -11.96
CA ALA A 87 -6.54 -7.71 -10.69
C ALA A 87 -7.90 -8.37 -10.84
N VAL A 88 -8.22 -9.24 -9.88
CA VAL A 88 -9.58 -9.74 -9.62
C VAL A 88 -9.87 -9.44 -8.16
N GLN A 89 -10.69 -8.43 -7.90
CA GLN A 89 -10.94 -7.90 -6.56
C GLN A 89 -12.29 -7.17 -6.54
N ASP A 90 -12.95 -7.16 -5.39
CA ASP A 90 -14.18 -6.40 -5.15
C ASP A 90 -13.88 -4.88 -5.23
N THR A 91 -14.48 -4.20 -6.20
CA THR A 91 -14.30 -2.76 -6.48
C THR A 91 -15.57 -1.93 -6.24
N ASP A 92 -16.72 -2.58 -6.10
CA ASP A 92 -18.00 -1.91 -5.89
C ASP A 92 -18.65 -2.18 -4.52
N GLY A 93 -18.11 -3.13 -3.76
CA GLY A 93 -18.56 -3.54 -2.43
C GLY A 93 -19.67 -4.59 -2.45
N ASP A 94 -20.13 -5.02 -3.63
CA ASP A 94 -21.11 -6.09 -3.77
C ASP A 94 -20.40 -7.46 -3.88
N PRO A 95 -21.03 -8.57 -3.43
CA PRO A 95 -20.43 -9.90 -3.58
C PRO A 95 -20.19 -10.30 -5.04
N GLY A 96 -19.04 -10.94 -5.27
CA GLY A 96 -18.52 -11.35 -6.57
C GLY A 96 -17.49 -10.35 -7.06
N ALA A 97 -16.22 -10.75 -7.16
CA ALA A 97 -15.13 -9.82 -7.47
C ALA A 97 -15.15 -9.34 -8.93
N GLU A 98 -14.83 -8.06 -9.14
CA GLU A 98 -14.63 -7.51 -10.48
C GLU A 98 -13.27 -7.86 -11.05
N ILE A 99 -13.19 -7.85 -12.38
CA ILE A 99 -11.95 -8.04 -13.12
C ILE A 99 -11.49 -6.69 -13.65
N VAL A 100 -10.37 -6.19 -13.13
CA VAL A 100 -9.78 -4.92 -13.59
C VAL A 100 -8.77 -5.19 -14.69
N VAL A 101 -8.93 -4.48 -15.81
CA VAL A 101 -8.03 -4.57 -16.96
C VAL A 101 -7.65 -3.18 -17.48
N VAL A 102 -6.48 -3.08 -18.10
CA VAL A 102 -6.10 -1.91 -18.91
C VAL A 102 -6.05 -2.34 -20.36
N ALA A 103 -6.77 -1.62 -21.22
CA ALA A 103 -6.83 -1.91 -22.64
C ALA A 103 -6.29 -0.73 -23.47
N TYR A 104 -5.68 -1.04 -24.61
CA TYR A 104 -5.20 -0.05 -25.58
C TYR A 104 -5.76 -0.31 -26.98
N THR A 105 -5.87 0.76 -27.77
CA THR A 105 -6.29 0.71 -29.18
C THR A 105 -5.16 0.24 -30.08
N ARG A 106 -5.45 0.12 -31.38
CA ARG A 106 -4.49 -0.37 -32.38
C ARG A 106 -3.31 0.57 -32.53
N GLU A 107 -3.58 1.85 -32.33
CA GLU A 107 -2.63 2.95 -32.35
C GLU A 107 -1.80 3.03 -31.07
N GLY A 108 -2.06 2.16 -30.09
CA GLY A 108 -1.37 2.13 -28.80
C GLY A 108 -1.85 3.17 -27.80
N LEU A 109 -2.97 3.86 -28.09
CA LEU A 109 -3.59 4.82 -27.17
C LEU A 109 -4.39 4.07 -26.11
N LEU A 110 -4.51 4.63 -24.90
CA LEU A 110 -5.37 4.06 -23.87
C LEU A 110 -6.82 3.98 -24.37
N ALA A 111 -7.40 2.78 -24.35
CA ALA A 111 -8.82 2.57 -24.60
C ALA A 111 -9.63 2.76 -23.30
N CYS A 112 -9.17 2.16 -22.19
CA CYS A 112 -9.78 2.30 -20.88
C CYS A 112 -8.88 1.74 -19.78
N VAL A 113 -9.13 2.20 -18.55
CA VAL A 113 -9.15 1.30 -17.39
C VAL A 113 -10.57 0.72 -17.36
N CYS A 114 -10.69 -0.58 -17.54
CA CYS A 114 -11.98 -1.26 -17.62
C CYS A 114 -12.19 -2.15 -16.41
N VAL A 115 -13.42 -2.13 -15.88
CA VAL A 115 -13.86 -3.00 -14.79
C VAL A 115 -14.95 -3.91 -15.35
N ILE A 116 -14.70 -5.21 -15.35
CA ILE A 116 -15.66 -6.21 -15.79
C ILE A 116 -16.42 -6.69 -14.57
N HIS A 117 -17.72 -6.46 -14.60
CA HIS A 117 -18.70 -6.91 -13.63
C HIS A 117 -19.25 -8.26 -14.10
N ASP A 118 -18.57 -9.36 -13.78
CA ASP A 118 -18.90 -10.69 -14.33
C ASP A 118 -20.30 -11.15 -13.88
N LYS A 119 -20.66 -10.91 -12.60
CA LYS A 119 -22.01 -11.12 -12.06
C LYS A 119 -23.10 -10.43 -12.87
N ALA A 120 -22.86 -9.19 -13.29
CA ALA A 120 -23.81 -8.39 -14.06
C ALA A 120 -23.66 -8.58 -15.59
N ASN A 121 -22.66 -9.34 -16.03
CA ASN A 121 -22.25 -9.48 -17.43
C ASN A 121 -22.11 -8.12 -18.13
N SER A 122 -21.38 -7.20 -17.50
CA SER A 122 -21.19 -5.84 -18.02
C SER A 122 -19.74 -5.36 -17.89
N ILE A 123 -19.39 -4.33 -18.65
CA ILE A 123 -18.07 -3.70 -18.62
C ILE A 123 -18.29 -2.22 -18.35
N GLN A 124 -17.66 -1.72 -17.30
CA GLN A 124 -17.58 -0.31 -17.00
C GLN A 124 -16.24 0.24 -17.51
N PHE A 125 -16.30 1.41 -18.15
CA PHE A 125 -15.15 2.02 -18.83
C PHE A 125 -14.78 3.31 -18.11
N TYR A 126 -13.53 3.38 -17.66
CA TYR A 126 -12.94 4.57 -17.06
C TYR A 126 -11.86 5.15 -17.96
N GLY A 127 -11.89 6.47 -18.05
CA GLY A 127 -10.94 7.28 -18.78
C GLY A 127 -11.35 8.75 -18.70
N GLY A 128 -10.38 9.64 -18.85
CA GLY A 128 -10.61 11.08 -18.90
C GLY A 128 -10.16 11.67 -20.23
N GLN A 129 -10.68 12.86 -20.55
CA GLN A 129 -10.19 13.60 -21.71
C GLN A 129 -8.67 13.82 -21.58
N GLY A 130 -7.89 13.33 -22.53
CA GLY A 130 -6.43 13.50 -22.54
C GLY A 130 -5.66 12.57 -21.61
N TRP A 131 -6.26 11.45 -21.20
CA TRP A 131 -5.54 10.27 -20.73
C TRP A 131 -4.96 9.53 -21.95
N GLY A 132 -3.63 9.51 -22.08
CA GLY A 132 -2.95 8.80 -23.18
C GLY A 132 -2.40 7.45 -22.78
N SER A 133 -1.92 7.33 -21.54
CA SER A 133 -1.53 6.05 -20.96
C SER A 133 -1.78 6.03 -19.45
N VAL A 134 -1.96 4.81 -18.92
CA VAL A 134 -2.21 4.55 -17.50
C VAL A 134 -1.25 3.49 -16.99
N GLU A 135 -0.83 3.67 -15.75
CA GLU A 135 -0.18 2.66 -14.92
C GLU A 135 -0.98 2.50 -13.62
N VAL A 136 -1.59 1.33 -13.42
CA VAL A 136 -2.29 1.01 -12.16
C VAL A 136 -1.25 0.77 -11.07
N GLN A 137 -1.36 1.51 -9.97
CA GLN A 137 -0.45 1.41 -8.82
C GLN A 137 -0.90 0.31 -7.88
N THR A 138 -2.16 0.34 -7.46
CA THR A 138 -2.79 -0.68 -6.60
C THR A 138 -4.31 -0.53 -6.63
N LEU A 139 -5.00 -1.52 -6.08
CA LEU A 139 -6.38 -1.41 -5.62
C LEU A 139 -6.36 -1.36 -4.09
N ALA A 140 -7.12 -0.47 -3.49
CA ALA A 140 -7.17 -0.33 -2.04
C ALA A 140 -8.45 0.39 -1.57
N ASN A 141 -8.99 0.00 -0.42
CA ASN A 141 -10.06 0.71 0.27
C ASN A 141 -9.48 1.98 0.93
N THR A 142 -9.84 3.13 0.37
CA THR A 142 -9.33 4.45 0.74
C THR A 142 -10.34 5.33 1.46
N ASP A 143 -11.60 4.90 1.56
CA ASP A 143 -12.66 5.67 2.22
C ASP A 143 -13.38 4.93 3.36
N GLY A 144 -13.00 3.69 3.62
CA GLY A 144 -13.50 2.86 4.71
C GLY A 144 -14.84 2.18 4.40
N ILE A 145 -15.31 2.23 3.16
CA ILE A 145 -16.54 1.57 2.69
C ILE A 145 -16.14 0.41 1.77
N ASP A 146 -16.83 -0.73 1.84
CA ASP A 146 -16.53 -1.90 1.01
C ASP A 146 -16.53 -1.54 -0.50
N GLY A 147 -15.66 -2.22 -1.25
CA GLY A 147 -15.27 -1.87 -2.61
C GLY A 147 -13.93 -1.13 -2.63
N GLU A 148 -12.96 -1.69 -3.34
CA GLU A 148 -11.59 -1.18 -3.38
C GLU A 148 -11.44 -0.15 -4.51
N GLU A 149 -10.90 1.03 -4.21
CA GLU A 149 -10.60 2.04 -5.21
C GLU A 149 -9.38 1.67 -6.07
N ILE A 150 -9.42 1.99 -7.36
CA ILE A 150 -8.32 1.73 -8.30
C ILE A 150 -7.46 3.00 -8.39
N LEU A 151 -6.21 2.89 -7.97
CA LEU A 151 -5.26 4.00 -7.96
C LEU A 151 -4.37 3.94 -9.21
N VAL A 152 -4.33 5.03 -9.96
CA VAL A 152 -3.64 5.07 -11.26
C VAL A 152 -2.77 6.31 -11.44
N HIS A 153 -1.60 6.13 -12.03
CA HIS A 153 -0.85 7.21 -12.64
C HIS A 153 -1.29 7.38 -14.09
N VAL A 154 -1.67 8.59 -14.46
CA VAL A 154 -2.10 8.91 -15.82
C VAL A 154 -1.07 9.83 -16.47
N LYS A 155 -0.72 9.52 -17.71
CA LYS A 155 0.05 10.42 -18.58
C LYS A 155 -0.79 10.84 -19.78
N SER A 156 -0.55 12.03 -20.30
CA SER A 156 -1.13 12.49 -21.57
C SER A 156 -0.57 11.72 -22.76
N ASP A 157 -1.14 11.94 -23.96
CA ASP A 157 -0.62 11.38 -25.22
C ASP A 157 0.83 11.80 -25.51
N GLU A 158 1.27 12.94 -24.94
CA GLU A 158 2.65 13.42 -25.02
C GLU A 158 3.59 12.76 -23.98
N GLY A 159 3.07 11.86 -23.14
CA GLY A 159 3.81 11.18 -22.09
C GLY A 159 4.06 12.01 -20.83
N LYS A 160 3.46 13.21 -20.70
CA LYS A 160 3.58 14.06 -19.50
C LYS A 160 2.64 13.55 -18.41
N LEU A 161 3.08 13.59 -17.15
CA LEU A 161 2.22 13.32 -16.01
C LEU A 161 0.98 14.22 -16.07
N ARG A 162 -0.18 13.61 -15.90
CA ARG A 162 -1.48 14.29 -15.91
C ARG A 162 -2.07 14.34 -14.51
N CYS A 163 -2.21 13.19 -13.87
CA CYS A 163 -2.73 13.07 -12.51
C CYS A 163 -2.21 11.82 -11.82
N PHE A 164 -2.24 11.86 -10.49
CA PHE A 164 -2.62 10.69 -9.70
C PHE A 164 -4.14 10.65 -9.70
N CYS A 165 -4.73 9.60 -10.22
CA CYS A 165 -6.18 9.48 -10.31
C CYS A 165 -6.67 8.32 -9.46
N LEU A 166 -7.81 8.53 -8.81
CA LEU A 166 -8.50 7.54 -7.99
C LEU A 166 -9.83 7.24 -8.69
N ILE A 167 -10.04 5.98 -9.05
CA ILE A 167 -11.28 5.50 -9.65
C ILE A 167 -12.05 4.76 -8.58
N ARG A 168 -13.29 5.18 -8.33
CA ARG A 168 -14.19 4.49 -7.43
C ARG A 168 -15.30 3.85 -8.26
N ASP A 169 -15.27 2.52 -8.35
CA ASP A 169 -16.18 1.79 -9.24
C ASP A 169 -17.60 1.76 -8.69
N ARG A 170 -17.73 1.58 -7.36
CA ARG A 170 -18.99 1.64 -6.59
C ARG A 170 -19.93 2.77 -6.99
N ASP A 171 -19.42 3.99 -7.17
CA ASP A 171 -20.22 5.16 -7.56
C ASP A 171 -19.91 5.69 -8.97
N ARG A 172 -19.02 4.98 -9.69
CA ARG A 172 -18.57 5.29 -11.05
C ARG A 172 -17.92 6.66 -11.19
N THR A 173 -17.19 7.08 -10.16
CA THR A 173 -16.50 8.38 -10.17
C THR A 173 -15.00 8.23 -10.37
N VAL A 174 -14.40 9.30 -10.92
CA VAL A 174 -12.95 9.44 -11.02
C VAL A 174 -12.57 10.77 -10.39
N ARG A 175 -11.63 10.74 -9.46
CA ARG A 175 -11.02 11.93 -8.87
C ARG A 175 -9.63 12.10 -9.44
N GLU A 176 -9.35 13.28 -9.95
CA GLU A 176 -8.04 13.63 -10.52
C GLU A 176 -7.28 14.55 -9.55
N TYR A 177 -6.07 14.16 -9.17
CA TYR A 177 -5.15 14.97 -8.38
C TYR A 177 -3.94 15.36 -9.22
N SER A 178 -3.68 16.66 -9.35
CA SER A 178 -2.61 17.18 -10.17
C SER A 178 -2.09 18.51 -9.62
N ASP A 179 -0.79 18.75 -9.78
CA ASP A 179 -0.18 20.06 -9.55
C ASP A 179 0.81 20.35 -10.68
N VAL A 180 0.94 21.62 -11.06
CA VAL A 180 1.84 22.07 -12.14
C VAL A 180 3.31 21.86 -11.82
N ALA A 181 3.68 21.73 -10.55
CA ALA A 181 5.04 21.43 -10.11
C ALA A 181 5.39 19.95 -10.24
N TRP A 182 4.40 19.06 -10.40
CA TRP A 182 4.63 17.62 -10.46
C TRP A 182 5.06 17.20 -11.87
N THR A 183 6.17 16.49 -11.97
CA THR A 183 6.67 15.89 -13.22
C THR A 183 6.65 14.37 -13.15
N THR A 184 7.01 13.79 -12.00
CA THR A 184 6.88 12.36 -11.75
C THR A 184 6.28 12.12 -10.36
N LEU A 185 5.60 10.98 -10.21
CA LEU A 185 5.05 10.54 -8.94
C LEU A 185 5.66 9.19 -8.58
N ARG A 186 5.96 8.98 -7.30
CA ARG A 186 6.33 7.67 -6.75
C ARG A 186 5.29 7.28 -5.71
N PHE A 187 4.41 6.36 -6.07
CA PHE A 187 3.48 5.75 -5.11
C PHE A 187 4.29 5.06 -4.00
N ARG A 188 3.87 5.24 -2.75
CA ARG A 188 4.54 4.63 -1.59
C ARG A 188 3.70 3.53 -0.97
N ILE A 189 2.52 3.87 -0.48
CA ILE A 189 1.64 2.93 0.22
C ILE A 189 0.21 3.45 0.28
N VAL A 190 -0.72 2.55 0.58
CA VAL A 190 -2.04 2.89 1.12
C VAL A 190 -2.10 2.42 2.58
N ALA A 191 -2.15 3.36 3.52
CA ALA A 191 -2.07 3.07 4.96
C ALA A 191 -2.88 4.09 5.77
N ASP A 192 -3.33 3.68 6.95
CA ASP A 192 -3.95 4.58 7.93
C ASP A 192 -2.85 5.47 8.54
N THR A 193 -2.91 6.77 8.26
CA THR A 193 -1.96 7.79 8.72
C THR A 193 -2.61 8.85 9.61
N ASP A 194 -3.94 8.88 9.66
CA ASP A 194 -4.68 9.84 10.48
C ASP A 194 -5.53 9.23 11.60
N GLY A 195 -5.54 7.90 11.72
CA GLY A 195 -6.21 7.14 12.77
C GLY A 195 -7.71 6.95 12.55
N GLU A 196 -8.24 7.38 11.40
CA GLU A 196 -9.66 7.26 11.06
C GLU A 196 -9.92 6.05 10.12
N SER A 197 -11.21 5.78 9.84
CA SER A 197 -11.59 4.73 8.90
C SER A 197 -11.31 5.13 7.45
N GLY A 198 -10.82 4.19 6.66
CA GLY A 198 -10.35 4.46 5.30
C GLY A 198 -8.87 4.79 5.31
N LYS A 199 -8.11 4.19 4.40
CA LYS A 199 -6.66 4.36 4.38
C LYS A 199 -6.28 5.51 3.45
N GLU A 200 -5.27 6.26 3.83
CA GLU A 200 -4.71 7.30 2.99
C GLU A 200 -3.82 6.73 1.89
N VAL A 201 -3.78 7.41 0.75
CA VAL A 201 -2.81 7.16 -0.31
C VAL A 201 -1.63 8.09 -0.15
N ILE A 202 -0.43 7.54 0.02
CA ILE A 202 0.79 8.31 0.18
C ILE A 202 1.67 8.15 -1.07
N PHE A 203 2.11 9.28 -1.63
CA PHE A 203 3.05 9.32 -2.73
C PHE A 203 4.01 10.50 -2.62
N GLU A 204 5.16 10.36 -3.26
CA GLU A 204 6.11 11.44 -3.47
C GLU A 204 5.81 12.11 -4.82
N ALA A 205 5.69 13.43 -4.84
CA ALA A 205 5.69 14.17 -6.11
C ALA A 205 7.06 14.80 -6.33
N ARG A 206 7.60 14.67 -7.54
CA ARG A 206 8.92 15.18 -7.91
C ARG A 206 8.86 16.09 -9.12
N ASP A 207 9.72 17.11 -9.14
CA ASP A 207 9.83 18.05 -10.25
C ASP A 207 10.67 17.48 -11.42
N ALA A 208 10.91 18.30 -12.44
CA ALA A 208 11.66 17.91 -13.62
C ALA A 208 13.16 17.65 -13.35
N ALA A 209 13.68 18.08 -12.21
CA ALA A 209 15.03 17.79 -11.74
C ALA A 209 15.06 16.60 -10.77
N ASP A 210 13.97 15.82 -10.68
CA ASP A 210 13.77 14.70 -9.74
C ASP A 210 13.84 15.13 -8.26
N GLN A 211 13.64 16.42 -7.95
CA GLN A 211 13.63 16.91 -6.59
C GLN A 211 12.28 16.67 -5.94
N LEU A 212 12.26 16.25 -4.66
CA LEU A 212 11.02 16.06 -3.91
C LEU A 212 10.30 17.41 -3.73
N VAL A 213 9.09 17.50 -4.27
CA VAL A 213 8.19 18.66 -4.17
C VAL A 213 7.31 18.53 -2.94
N CYS A 214 6.66 17.39 -2.79
CA CYS A 214 5.86 17.06 -1.62
C CYS A 214 5.95 15.58 -1.27
N VAL A 215 5.72 15.28 0.00
CA VAL A 215 5.03 14.06 0.40
C VAL A 215 3.54 14.40 0.42
N CYS A 216 2.81 13.77 -0.49
CA CYS A 216 1.41 14.06 -0.72
C CYS A 216 0.54 12.89 -0.23
N VAL A 217 -0.54 13.23 0.47
CA VAL A 217 -1.44 12.30 1.15
C VAL A 217 -2.87 12.57 0.67
N ILE A 218 -3.48 11.59 0.00
CA ILE A 218 -4.90 11.66 -0.37
C ILE A 218 -5.72 11.01 0.74
N ARG A 219 -6.65 11.78 1.30
CA ARG A 219 -7.69 11.32 2.23
C ARG A 219 -8.99 11.22 1.45
N ASP A 220 -9.25 10.07 0.85
CA ASP A 220 -10.38 9.92 -0.08
C ASP A 220 -11.73 10.09 0.63
N GLN A 221 -11.85 9.55 1.86
CA GLN A 221 -13.02 9.74 2.72
C GLN A 221 -13.40 11.22 2.90
N LYS A 222 -12.39 12.10 3.02
CA LYS A 222 -12.54 13.54 3.26
C LYS A 222 -12.51 14.35 1.96
N ASN A 223 -12.29 13.69 0.82
CA ASN A 223 -12.07 14.31 -0.49
C ASN A 223 -10.98 15.40 -0.41
N GLU A 224 -9.84 15.06 0.18
CA GLU A 224 -8.77 16.00 0.46
C GLU A 224 -7.42 15.48 -0.02
N LEU A 225 -6.59 16.41 -0.52
CA LEU A 225 -5.16 16.19 -0.76
C LEU A 225 -4.39 17.08 0.20
N VAL A 226 -3.58 16.47 1.04
CA VAL A 226 -2.66 17.16 1.95
C VAL A 226 -1.25 17.06 1.39
N SER A 227 -0.58 18.21 1.24
CA SER A 227 0.78 18.28 0.71
C SER A 227 1.73 18.77 1.79
N TYR A 228 2.63 17.90 2.24
CA TYR A 228 3.74 18.27 3.12
C TYR A 228 4.93 18.68 2.28
N THR A 229 5.55 19.81 2.61
CA THR A 229 6.70 20.34 1.87
C THR A 229 7.73 20.90 2.84
N ASP A 230 9.02 20.72 2.51
CA ASP A 230 10.11 21.42 3.18
C ASP A 230 11.23 21.71 2.16
N SER A 231 11.80 22.91 2.23
CA SER A 231 12.93 23.32 1.38
C SER A 231 14.17 22.42 1.45
N LYS A 232 14.33 21.66 2.53
CA LYS A 232 15.46 20.74 2.77
C LYS A 232 15.29 19.40 2.05
N TRP A 233 14.09 19.08 1.59
CA TRP A 233 13.75 17.78 1.04
C TRP A 233 14.12 17.58 -0.42
N LYS A 234 14.78 18.54 -1.08
CA LYS A 234 15.09 18.42 -2.53
C LYS A 234 15.72 17.09 -2.92
N MET A 235 16.62 16.56 -2.10
CA MET A 235 17.26 15.24 -2.28
C MET A 235 16.74 14.21 -1.28
N GLY A 236 15.51 14.37 -0.80
CA GLY A 236 14.87 13.50 0.17
C GLY A 236 13.94 12.47 -0.46
N GLU A 237 13.50 11.54 0.37
CA GLU A 237 12.55 10.48 0.02
C GLU A 237 11.83 9.97 1.28
N VAL A 238 10.65 9.39 1.08
CA VAL A 238 9.92 8.68 2.14
C VAL A 238 10.60 7.35 2.37
N GLN A 239 11.02 7.10 3.62
CA GLN A 239 11.79 5.91 3.96
C GLN A 239 10.94 4.83 4.60
N LEU A 240 10.07 5.18 5.54
CA LEU A 240 9.25 4.21 6.28
C LEU A 240 7.98 4.85 6.87
N PHE A 241 7.06 3.98 7.27
CA PHE A 241 5.78 4.31 7.91
C PHE A 241 5.72 3.55 9.24
N THR A 242 5.54 4.26 10.34
CA THR A 242 5.61 3.66 11.68
C THR A 242 4.92 4.58 12.69
N ASP A 243 4.33 4.01 13.74
CA ASP A 243 3.81 4.78 14.87
C ASP A 243 5.00 5.23 15.74
N THR A 244 5.34 6.52 15.74
CA THR A 244 6.46 7.09 16.52
C THR A 244 6.02 7.85 17.76
N ASP A 245 4.73 8.18 17.87
CA ASP A 245 4.19 9.00 18.96
C ASP A 245 3.20 8.27 19.89
N GLY A 246 2.81 7.06 19.52
CA GLY A 246 1.90 6.17 20.24
C GLY A 246 0.41 6.50 20.02
N GLN A 247 0.07 7.39 19.09
CA GLN A 247 -1.31 7.69 18.70
C GLN A 247 -1.77 6.82 17.52
N PRO A 248 -3.09 6.68 17.30
CA PRO A 248 -3.61 6.06 16.09
C PRO A 248 -3.19 6.81 14.82
N GLY A 249 -2.89 6.06 13.76
CA GLY A 249 -2.31 6.56 12.51
C GLY A 249 -0.79 6.37 12.49
N LEU A 250 -0.24 5.97 11.33
CA LEU A 250 1.21 5.87 11.16
C LEU A 250 1.82 7.24 10.81
N GLU A 251 2.96 7.57 11.42
CA GLU A 251 3.81 8.67 10.97
C GLU A 251 4.55 8.31 9.67
N ILE A 252 4.86 9.33 8.88
CA ILE A 252 5.62 9.21 7.63
C ILE A 252 7.01 9.79 7.85
N LEU A 253 8.05 8.97 7.68
CA LEU A 253 9.43 9.43 7.85
C LEU A 253 10.06 9.77 6.50
N VAL A 254 10.53 11.00 6.38
CA VAL A 254 11.24 11.53 5.22
C VAL A 254 12.70 11.73 5.59
N THR A 255 13.60 11.00 4.94
CA THR A 255 15.05 11.26 5.06
C THR A 255 15.47 12.28 4.02
N PHE A 256 16.36 13.20 4.37
CA PHE A 256 16.88 14.18 3.43
C PHE A 256 18.38 14.44 3.63
N MET A 257 19.02 14.92 2.57
CA MET A 257 20.38 15.42 2.56
C MET A 257 20.42 16.79 1.86
N ASN A 258 21.09 17.75 2.47
CA ASN A 258 21.22 19.11 1.96
C ASN A 258 22.66 19.63 2.14
N GLY A 259 23.50 19.39 1.13
CA GLY A 259 24.91 19.73 1.21
C GLY A 259 25.63 18.88 2.25
N SER A 260 26.11 19.50 3.33
CA SER A 260 26.81 18.81 4.42
C SER A 260 25.92 18.47 5.63
N SER A 261 24.63 18.80 5.57
CA SER A 261 23.66 18.40 6.60
C SER A 261 22.71 17.33 6.05
N SER A 262 22.18 16.53 6.96
CA SER A 262 21.12 15.57 6.64
C SER A 262 20.11 15.54 7.78
N GLY A 263 19.01 14.81 7.62
CA GLY A 263 18.05 14.70 8.69
C GLY A 263 16.88 13.79 8.36
N ILE A 264 16.02 13.66 9.36
CA ILE A 264 14.74 12.94 9.29
C ILE A 264 13.65 13.95 9.61
N THR A 265 12.63 14.03 8.77
CA THR A 265 11.37 14.65 9.14
C THR A 265 10.35 13.56 9.44
N VAL A 266 9.74 13.63 10.61
CA VAL A 266 8.59 12.81 10.98
C VAL A 266 7.33 13.63 10.71
N ILE A 267 6.45 13.14 9.84
CA ILE A 267 5.17 13.78 9.53
C ILE A 267 4.08 13.06 10.33
N HIS A 268 3.37 13.82 11.17
CA HIS A 268 2.20 13.36 11.90
C HIS A 268 0.95 13.77 11.11
N ASP A 269 0.48 12.89 10.23
CA ASP A 269 -0.64 13.24 9.33
C ASP A 269 -1.93 13.49 10.11
N ALA A 270 -2.20 12.70 11.16
CA ALA A 270 -3.31 12.91 12.09
C ALA A 270 -3.43 14.36 12.59
N SER A 271 -2.30 14.98 13.00
CA SER A 271 -2.27 16.34 13.53
C SER A 271 -1.90 17.41 12.51
N ARG A 272 -1.54 17.02 11.27
CA ARG A 272 -1.02 17.88 10.20
C ARG A 272 0.22 18.67 10.61
N THR A 273 1.08 18.04 11.40
CA THR A 273 2.33 18.64 11.86
C THR A 273 3.52 17.80 11.43
N SER A 274 4.71 18.36 11.54
CA SER A 274 5.94 17.61 11.34
C SER A 274 7.01 18.04 12.33
N THR A 275 7.91 17.12 12.64
CA THR A 275 9.08 17.34 13.49
C THR A 275 10.35 17.03 12.70
N ILE A 276 11.34 17.92 12.72
CA ILE A 276 12.59 17.77 11.97
C ILE A 276 13.74 17.50 12.93
N TYR A 277 14.47 16.42 12.67
CA TYR A 277 15.68 16.00 13.36
C TYR A 277 16.87 16.14 12.42
N GLU A 278 17.73 17.13 12.67
CA GLU A 278 18.89 17.41 11.81
C GLU A 278 20.17 16.83 12.38
N PHE A 279 21.05 16.43 11.48
CA PHE A 279 22.36 15.89 11.78
C PHE A 279 23.44 16.59 10.94
N GLU A 280 24.63 16.67 11.52
CA GLU A 280 25.84 17.09 10.80
C GLU A 280 26.43 15.87 10.07
N GLY A 281 26.54 15.97 8.74
CA GLY A 281 26.97 14.88 7.88
C GLY A 281 25.86 13.88 7.56
N ASP A 282 26.24 12.77 6.93
CA ASP A 282 25.32 11.71 6.52
C ASP A 282 24.75 10.96 7.74
N HIS A 283 23.58 10.34 7.55
CA HIS A 283 22.95 9.48 8.55
C HIS A 283 22.40 8.21 7.92
N THR A 284 22.09 7.22 8.76
CA THR A 284 21.36 6.03 8.35
C THR A 284 20.44 5.58 9.47
N ILE A 285 19.15 5.38 9.16
CA ILE A 285 18.21 4.73 10.08
C ILE A 285 18.62 3.26 10.21
N GLN A 286 19.03 2.86 11.40
CA GLN A 286 19.48 1.49 11.68
C GLN A 286 18.32 0.60 12.13
N GLN A 287 17.45 1.14 12.99
CA GLN A 287 16.32 0.40 13.54
C GLN A 287 15.24 1.35 14.02
N VAL A 288 13.98 0.95 13.84
CA VAL A 288 12.80 1.58 14.42
C VAL A 288 12.10 0.53 15.25
N ARG A 289 11.87 0.82 16.53
CA ARG A 289 11.12 -0.03 17.46
C ARG A 289 10.90 0.68 18.79
N ASN A 290 10.04 0.11 19.59
CA ASN A 290 9.84 0.49 20.97
C ASN A 290 11.00 0.04 21.90
N TYR A 291 11.87 0.98 22.30
CA TYR A 291 12.98 0.78 23.24
C TYR A 291 12.56 1.00 24.70
N ASP A 292 11.61 1.90 24.96
CA ASP A 292 11.27 2.32 26.32
C ASP A 292 10.02 1.61 26.92
N ARG A 293 9.34 0.80 26.10
CA ARG A 293 8.10 0.04 26.37
C ARG A 293 6.84 0.89 26.50
N SER A 294 6.84 2.12 26.01
CA SER A 294 5.67 2.99 25.85
C SER A 294 5.17 2.90 24.41
N HIS A 295 3.89 3.18 24.14
CA HIS A 295 3.41 3.22 22.76
C HIS A 295 4.16 4.29 21.93
N GLY A 296 4.39 4.00 20.65
CA GLY A 296 5.30 4.75 19.79
C GLY A 296 6.70 4.13 19.74
N ASP A 297 7.20 3.90 18.54
CA ASP A 297 8.53 3.38 18.26
C ASP A 297 9.56 4.52 18.22
N GLU A 298 10.71 4.31 18.86
CA GLU A 298 11.85 5.22 18.74
C GLU A 298 12.72 4.88 17.52
N ILE A 299 13.33 5.92 16.93
CA ILE A 299 14.15 5.81 15.72
C ILE A 299 15.62 5.84 16.13
N CYS A 300 16.34 4.75 15.90
CA CYS A 300 17.77 4.67 16.14
C CYS A 300 18.55 4.91 14.85
N VAL A 301 19.45 5.89 14.89
CA VAL A 301 20.18 6.42 13.75
C VAL A 301 21.69 6.30 13.99
N LEU A 302 22.43 5.85 12.99
CA LEU A 302 23.90 5.92 12.96
C LEU A 302 24.33 7.22 12.27
N LEU A 303 25.26 7.93 12.89
CA LEU A 303 25.95 9.10 12.33
C LEU A 303 27.42 8.71 12.04
N PRO A 304 27.76 8.27 10.82
CA PRO A 304 29.05 7.64 10.54
C PRO A 304 30.26 8.53 10.81
N ILE A 305 30.18 9.82 10.45
CA ILE A 305 31.27 10.78 10.65
C ILE A 305 31.58 11.00 12.15
N GLN A 306 30.57 10.85 12.99
CA GLN A 306 30.66 11.09 14.42
C GLN A 306 30.85 9.79 15.22
N GLU A 307 30.83 8.65 14.52
CA GLU A 307 30.92 7.30 15.10
C GLU A 307 29.98 7.07 16.30
N LYS A 308 28.78 7.65 16.25
CA LYS A 308 27.80 7.56 17.35
C LYS A 308 26.41 7.17 16.85
N TYR A 309 25.63 6.59 17.78
CA TYR A 309 24.21 6.32 17.57
C TYR A 309 23.38 7.39 18.30
N LEU A 310 22.32 7.84 17.65
CA LEU A 310 21.28 8.67 18.25
C LEU A 310 19.98 7.89 18.32
N LEU A 311 19.31 7.93 19.46
CA LEU A 311 17.93 7.49 19.61
C LEU A 311 17.03 8.72 19.61
N ILE A 312 16.04 8.73 18.72
CA ILE A 312 15.04 9.78 18.61
C ILE A 312 13.76 9.27 19.24
N ASN A 313 13.32 9.95 20.30
CA ASN A 313 12.01 9.76 20.90
C ASN A 313 11.10 10.87 20.39
N ASP A 314 10.32 10.54 19.37
CA ASP A 314 9.53 11.54 18.64
C ASP A 314 8.32 12.02 19.44
N ARG A 315 7.68 11.12 20.19
CA ARG A 315 6.67 11.43 21.21
C ARG A 315 7.07 12.57 22.14
N GLN A 316 8.34 12.61 22.56
CA GLN A 316 8.88 13.64 23.44
C GLN A 316 9.67 14.74 22.71
N ARG A 317 9.94 14.55 21.41
CA ARG A 317 10.82 15.39 20.59
C ARG A 317 12.24 15.48 21.13
N GLU A 318 12.74 14.38 21.66
CA GLU A 318 14.04 14.28 22.29
C GLU A 318 15.02 13.43 21.47
N GLN A 319 16.31 13.75 21.58
CA GLN A 319 17.40 12.97 21.01
C GLN A 319 18.40 12.63 22.11
N GLU A 320 18.78 11.36 22.21
CA GLU A 320 19.83 10.91 23.14
C GLU A 320 20.92 10.13 22.42
N VAL A 321 22.17 10.29 22.86
CA VAL A 321 23.28 9.47 22.38
C VAL A 321 23.23 8.11 23.06
N VAL A 322 23.25 7.03 22.28
CA VAL A 322 23.23 5.65 22.78
C VAL A 322 24.45 4.86 22.30
N GLU A 323 24.79 3.78 23.02
CA GLU A 323 25.94 2.94 22.66
C GLU A 323 25.70 2.09 21.40
N SER A 324 24.45 1.68 21.17
CA SER A 324 24.05 0.92 19.98
C SER A 324 22.53 0.89 19.81
N CYS A 325 22.06 0.55 18.61
CA CYS A 325 20.64 0.23 18.37
C CYS A 325 20.22 -1.16 18.88
N GLY A 326 21.16 -1.98 19.39
CA GLY A 326 20.90 -3.38 19.73
C GLY A 326 20.10 -3.60 21.02
N HIS A 327 20.44 -2.91 22.11
CA HIS A 327 19.72 -2.93 23.39
C HIS A 327 19.99 -1.63 24.14
N VAL A 328 18.98 -0.75 24.23
CA VAL A 328 19.02 0.37 25.18
C VAL A 328 18.45 -0.14 26.50
N GLY A 329 19.25 -0.92 27.22
CA GLY A 329 18.93 -1.22 28.61
C GLY A 329 19.20 0.05 29.40
N LYS A 330 18.17 0.70 29.95
CA LYS A 330 18.37 1.77 30.95
C LYS A 330 19.39 1.26 31.96
N ALA A 331 20.58 1.87 31.97
CA ALA A 331 21.52 1.69 33.06
C ALA A 331 20.80 2.19 34.30
N ARG A 332 20.21 1.27 35.08
CA ARG A 332 19.77 1.59 36.43
C ARG A 332 21.03 1.98 37.18
N ASP A 333 21.11 3.26 37.53
CA ASP A 333 22.04 3.77 38.53
C ASP A 333 22.12 2.77 39.69
N ARG A 334 23.28 2.13 39.79
CA ARG A 334 23.73 1.47 41.02
C ARG A 334 24.76 2.38 41.66
N THR A 335 24.27 3.34 42.43
CA THR A 335 24.96 3.90 43.59
C THR A 335 23.94 4.10 44.68
#